data_AF-A0A0B7H9M1-F1
#
_entry.id   AF-A0A0B7H9M1-F1
#
_cell.length_a   1.000
_cell.length_b   1.000
_cell.length_c   1.000
_cell.angle_alpha   90.00
_cell.angle_beta   90.00
_cell.angle_gamma   90.00
#
_symmetry.space_group_name_H-M   'P 1'
#
loop_
_entity.id
_entity.type
_entity.pdbx_description
1 polymer ?
#
loop_
_entity_poly.entity_id
_entity_poly.type
_entity_poly.pdbx_seq_one_letter_code
_entity_poly.pdbx_strand_id
1 'polypeptide(L)'
;MQNCIFEGRLYDCSFAGVKNDHFKELVNNKRPKTVADLDNRMLNIDFSKADLVSCNFTTYIHLDLVKPSPNNCILKLTEEFYPELQKLIKQKAGTLTEEMLNYIPLFCKPHEQIPYRCFHKEDNRYKSPEFNKLYYELICEAAKNTNARIL
;
A
#
# COMPACT_ATOMS: atom_id res chain seq x y z
N MET A 1 -17.93 -8.67 17.69
CA MET A 1 -17.06 -7.48 17.56
C MET A 1 -17.74 -6.50 16.63
N GLN A 2 -17.72 -5.21 16.96
CA GLN A 2 -18.29 -4.15 16.11
C GLN A 2 -17.29 -3.83 14.99
N ASN A 3 -17.77 -3.72 13.75
CA ASN A 3 -16.90 -3.33 12.63
C ASN A 3 -16.36 -1.91 12.88
N CYS A 4 -15.06 -1.72 12.73
CA CYS A 4 -14.43 -0.41 12.79
C CYS A 4 -14.51 0.22 11.40
N ILE A 5 -15.64 0.87 11.14
CA ILE A 5 -15.91 1.53 9.85
C ILE A 5 -15.27 2.90 9.86
N PHE A 6 -14.44 3.17 8.85
CA PHE A 6 -13.96 4.51 8.55
C PHE A 6 -14.77 5.06 7.37
N GLU A 7 -15.16 6.34 7.47
CA GLU A 7 -15.92 7.02 6.43
C GLU A 7 -15.30 8.39 6.12
N GLY A 8 -15.48 8.86 4.89
CA GLY A 8 -15.01 10.17 4.45
C GLY A 8 -13.59 10.13 3.90
N ARG A 9 -12.81 11.20 4.12
CA ARG A 9 -11.46 11.34 3.58
C ARG A 9 -10.45 11.36 4.71
N LEU A 10 -9.52 10.41 4.71
CA LEU A 10 -8.41 10.36 5.66
C LEU A 10 -7.16 10.81 4.92
N TYR A 11 -6.51 11.87 5.42
CA TYR A 11 -5.34 12.46 4.80
C TYR A 11 -4.12 12.27 5.69
N ASP A 12 -3.01 11.81 5.10
CA ASP A 12 -1.71 11.68 5.77
C ASP A 12 -1.74 10.89 7.09
N CYS A 13 -2.63 9.89 7.16
CA CYS A 13 -2.78 9.03 8.32
C CYS A 13 -1.79 7.86 8.29
N SER A 14 -1.30 7.46 9.46
CA SER A 14 -0.45 6.28 9.64
C SER A 14 -1.18 5.25 10.48
N PHE A 15 -1.35 4.04 9.94
CA PHE A 15 -1.98 2.93 10.64
C PHE A 15 -0.93 1.91 11.05
N ALA A 16 -0.85 1.59 12.34
CA ALA A 16 0.03 0.56 12.88
C ALA A 16 -0.78 -0.70 13.20
N GLY A 17 -0.37 -1.84 12.64
CA GLY A 17 -1.07 -3.13 12.83
C GLY A 17 -0.73 -3.87 14.12
N VAL A 18 0.05 -3.27 15.01
CA VAL A 18 0.65 -3.91 16.19
C VAL A 18 0.38 -3.06 17.42
N LYS A 19 0.30 -3.71 18.58
CA LYS A 19 0.11 -3.00 19.86
C LYS A 19 1.26 -2.01 20.08
N ASN A 20 0.95 -0.84 20.63
CA ASN A 20 1.91 0.25 20.86
C ASN A 20 3.17 -0.19 21.62
N ASP A 21 3.04 -1.10 22.59
CA ASP A 21 4.16 -1.59 23.42
C ASP A 21 5.18 -2.40 22.60
N HIS A 22 4.74 -3.03 21.51
CA HIS A 22 5.60 -3.75 20.57
C HIS A 22 6.04 -2.89 19.38
N PHE A 23 5.46 -1.70 19.17
CA PHE A 23 5.81 -0.83 18.04
C PHE A 23 7.29 -0.43 18.07
N LYS A 24 7.81 -0.03 19.24
CA LYS A 24 9.23 0.33 19.42
C LYS A 24 10.15 -0.87 19.17
N GLU A 25 9.77 -2.06 19.63
CA GLU A 25 10.57 -3.27 19.43
C GLU A 25 10.53 -3.74 17.97
N LEU A 26 9.39 -3.65 17.29
CA LEU A 26 9.24 -4.09 15.90
C LEU A 26 9.91 -3.16 14.89
N VAL A 27 9.93 -1.86 15.17
CA VAL A 27 10.69 -0.88 14.36
C VAL A 27 12.20 -1.08 14.56
N ASN A 28 12.64 -1.46 15.77
CA ASN A 28 14.06 -1.55 16.11
C ASN A 28 14.70 -2.94 15.92
N ASN A 29 13.97 -4.05 16.05
CA ASN A 29 14.57 -5.40 16.18
C ASN A 29 14.52 -6.29 14.93
N LYS A 30 14.15 -5.81 13.74
CA LYS A 30 14.16 -6.58 12.47
C LYS A 30 13.46 -7.97 12.51
N ARG A 31 12.75 -8.35 13.58
CA ARG A 31 12.08 -9.63 13.72
C ARG A 31 10.87 -9.70 12.76
N PRO A 32 10.64 -10.86 12.10
CA PRO A 32 9.42 -11.08 11.33
C PRO A 32 8.18 -10.95 12.22
N LYS A 33 7.22 -10.16 11.77
CA LYS A 33 5.95 -9.95 12.45
C LYS A 33 5.09 -11.22 12.34
N THR A 34 4.51 -11.66 13.45
CA THR A 34 3.66 -12.86 13.54
C THR A 34 2.23 -12.48 13.93
N VAL A 35 1.27 -13.38 13.69
CA VAL A 35 -0.14 -13.21 14.10
C VAL A 35 -0.28 -12.84 15.58
N ALA A 36 0.63 -13.34 16.44
CA ALA A 36 0.63 -13.03 17.88
C ALA A 36 0.97 -11.56 18.19
N ASP A 37 1.65 -10.87 17.28
CA ASP A 37 2.02 -9.45 17.41
C ASP A 37 0.88 -8.51 16.94
N LEU A 38 -0.17 -9.07 16.31
CA LEU A 38 -1.28 -8.31 15.76
C LEU A 38 -2.13 -7.68 16.85
N ASP A 39 -2.48 -6.41 16.67
CA ASP A 39 -3.56 -5.81 17.42
C ASP A 39 -4.91 -6.31 16.87
N ASN A 40 -5.61 -7.14 17.64
CA ASN A 40 -6.88 -7.75 17.22
C ASN A 40 -7.98 -6.73 16.87
N ARG A 41 -7.85 -5.46 17.29
CA ARG A 41 -8.78 -4.38 16.87
C ARG A 41 -8.70 -4.11 15.37
N MET A 42 -7.60 -4.49 14.74
CA MET A 42 -7.32 -4.26 13.33
C MET A 42 -7.95 -5.31 12.40
N LEU A 43 -8.47 -6.42 12.96
CA LEU A 43 -9.05 -7.54 12.20
C LEU A 43 -10.38 -7.23 11.51
N ASN A 44 -11.08 -6.17 11.92
CA ASN A 44 -12.41 -5.82 11.40
C ASN A 44 -12.47 -4.38 10.88
N ILE A 45 -11.36 -3.89 10.30
CA ILE A 45 -11.32 -2.55 9.72
C ILE A 45 -11.96 -2.55 8.33
N ASP A 46 -12.88 -1.61 8.15
CA ASP A 46 -13.59 -1.40 6.89
C ASP A 46 -13.31 0.02 6.38
N PHE A 47 -12.57 0.11 5.27
CA PHE A 47 -12.27 1.36 4.56
C PHE A 47 -13.10 1.49 3.28
N SER A 48 -14.14 0.67 3.06
CA SER A 48 -14.94 0.69 1.83
C SER A 48 -15.59 2.05 1.55
N LYS A 49 -15.75 2.86 2.60
CA LYS A 49 -16.31 4.21 2.57
C LYS A 49 -15.30 5.31 2.89
N ALA A 50 -14.02 4.98 3.00
CA ALA A 50 -12.95 5.91 3.31
C ALA A 50 -11.96 6.02 2.15
N ASP A 51 -11.74 7.24 1.68
CA ASP A 51 -10.65 7.53 0.75
C ASP A 51 -9.37 7.82 1.54
N LEU A 52 -8.43 6.88 1.47
CA LEU A 52 -7.13 6.96 2.13
C LEU A 52 -6.14 7.70 1.25
N VAL A 53 -6.08 9.02 1.38
CA VAL A 53 -5.16 9.85 0.61
C VAL A 53 -3.89 10.01 1.41
N SER A 54 -2.76 9.75 0.77
CA SER A 54 -1.46 9.94 1.40
C SER A 54 -1.17 9.05 2.62
N CYS A 55 -1.98 8.02 2.86
CA CYS A 55 -1.89 7.20 4.07
C CYS A 55 -0.87 6.06 3.96
N ASN A 56 -0.34 5.61 5.09
CA ASN A 56 0.56 4.46 5.16
C ASN A 56 0.09 3.40 6.16
N PHE A 57 0.49 2.16 5.90
CA PHE A 57 0.25 1.02 6.77
C PHE A 57 1.59 0.49 7.24
N THR A 58 1.98 0.91 8.43
CA THR A 58 3.22 0.47 9.06
C THR A 58 2.91 -0.76 9.90
N THR A 59 3.84 -1.71 9.95
CA THR A 59 3.72 -2.93 10.77
C THR A 59 2.47 -3.80 10.57
N TYR A 60 1.72 -3.57 9.49
CA TYR A 60 0.51 -4.30 9.19
C TYR A 60 0.83 -5.59 8.42
N ILE A 61 0.59 -6.73 9.06
CA ILE A 61 0.86 -8.06 8.48
C ILE A 61 -0.34 -8.68 7.76
N HIS A 62 -1.54 -8.17 8.03
CA HIS A 62 -2.80 -8.73 7.52
C HIS A 62 -3.71 -7.68 6.87
N LEU A 63 -3.18 -6.88 5.93
CA LEU A 63 -4.04 -5.98 5.14
C LEU A 63 -4.93 -6.73 4.14
N ASP A 64 -4.70 -8.00 3.90
CA ASP A 64 -5.63 -8.87 3.17
C ASP A 64 -7.02 -8.98 3.84
N LEU A 65 -7.15 -8.57 5.11
CA LEU A 65 -8.41 -8.57 5.84
C LEU A 65 -9.15 -7.22 5.79
N VAL A 66 -8.55 -6.16 5.23
CA VAL A 66 -9.22 -4.86 5.12
C VAL A 66 -10.06 -4.80 3.85
N LYS A 67 -11.20 -4.09 3.91
CA LYS A 67 -12.01 -3.76 2.74
C LYS A 67 -11.62 -2.38 2.22
N PRO A 68 -10.91 -2.24 1.10
CA PRO A 68 -10.50 -0.94 0.57
C PRO A 68 -11.66 -0.19 -0.09
N SER A 69 -11.55 1.15 -0.16
CA SER A 69 -12.33 1.96 -1.10
C SER A 69 -11.91 1.64 -2.54
N PRO A 70 -12.83 1.71 -3.54
CA PRO A 70 -12.49 1.57 -4.95
C PRO A 70 -11.42 2.56 -5.45
N ASN A 71 -11.30 3.73 -4.79
CA ASN A 71 -10.31 4.77 -5.12
C ASN A 71 -8.92 4.47 -4.52
N ASN A 72 -8.83 3.49 -3.63
CA ASN A 72 -7.58 3.03 -3.06
C ASN A 72 -7.09 1.78 -3.76
N CYS A 73 -5.79 1.78 -4.09
CA CYS A 73 -5.07 0.59 -4.47
C CYS A 73 -4.21 0.15 -3.29
N ILE A 74 -4.78 -0.73 -2.46
CA ILE A 74 -4.03 -1.44 -1.44
C ILE A 74 -3.49 -2.71 -2.05
N LEU A 75 -2.18 -2.95 -1.93
CA LEU A 75 -1.54 -4.12 -2.51
C LEU A 75 -0.41 -4.66 -1.65
N LYS A 76 -0.11 -5.95 -1.85
CA LYS A 76 1.07 -6.61 -1.31
C LYS A 76 2.26 -6.43 -2.25
N LEU A 77 3.42 -6.04 -1.72
CA LEU A 77 4.67 -5.94 -2.47
C LEU A 77 5.28 -7.33 -2.63
N THR A 78 5.05 -7.97 -3.78
CA THR A 78 5.51 -9.34 -4.08
C THR A 78 6.56 -9.38 -5.18
N GLU A 79 7.28 -10.49 -5.27
CA GLU A 79 8.29 -10.74 -6.31
C GLU A 79 7.67 -10.81 -7.72
N GLU A 80 6.37 -11.06 -7.85
CA GLU A 80 5.63 -11.03 -9.11
C GLU A 80 5.16 -9.62 -9.48
N PHE A 81 4.67 -8.85 -8.50
CA PHE A 81 4.18 -7.49 -8.71
C PHE A 81 5.25 -6.56 -9.27
N TYR A 82 6.45 -6.57 -8.69
CA TYR A 82 7.48 -5.59 -9.02
C TYR A 82 8.01 -5.71 -10.47
N PRO A 83 8.34 -6.91 -10.99
CA PRO A 83 8.67 -7.08 -12.40
C PRO A 83 7.52 -6.75 -13.36
N GLU A 84 6.27 -7.07 -13.01
CA GLU A 84 5.12 -6.72 -13.84
C GLU A 84 4.93 -5.19 -13.93
N LEU A 85 5.10 -4.47 -12.81
CA LEU A 85 5.08 -3.01 -12.81
C LEU A 85 6.20 -2.44 -13.70
N GLN A 86 7.42 -2.97 -13.60
CA GLN A 86 8.53 -2.57 -14.48
C GLN A 86 8.21 -2.79 -15.96
N LYS A 87 7.59 -3.92 -16.30
CA LYS A 87 7.16 -4.25 -17.65
C LYS A 87 6.11 -3.26 -18.16
N LEU A 88 5.08 -2.98 -17.36
CA LEU A 88 4.03 -2.02 -17.74
C LEU A 88 4.58 -0.59 -17.92
N ILE A 89 5.48 -0.15 -17.05
CA ILE A 89 6.17 1.15 -17.20
C ILE A 89 6.91 1.22 -18.52
N LYS A 90 7.72 0.20 -18.86
CA LYS A 90 8.46 0.17 -20.14
C LYS A 90 7.55 0.20 -21.37
N GLN A 91 6.34 -0.34 -21.26
CA GLN A 91 5.38 -0.41 -22.36
C GLN A 91 4.55 0.88 -22.50
N LYS A 92 4.23 1.55 -21.39
CA LYS A 92 3.16 2.57 -21.34
C LYS A 92 3.62 3.95 -20.86
N ALA A 93 4.75 4.07 -20.19
CA ALA A 93 5.18 5.32 -19.58
C ALA A 93 5.78 6.34 -20.57
N GLY A 94 6.13 5.91 -21.78
CA GLY A 94 6.65 6.81 -22.81
C GLY A 94 7.88 7.58 -22.33
N THR A 95 7.81 8.91 -22.39
CA THR A 95 8.88 9.82 -21.94
C THR A 95 9.16 9.76 -20.42
N LEU A 96 8.23 9.25 -19.62
CA LEU A 96 8.37 9.11 -18.17
C LEU A 96 9.03 7.78 -17.74
N THR A 97 9.34 6.89 -18.68
CA THR A 97 9.83 5.53 -18.40
C THR A 97 11.05 5.51 -17.47
N GLU A 98 12.09 6.29 -17.79
CA GLU A 98 13.32 6.30 -17.00
C GLU A 98 13.09 6.87 -15.61
N GLU A 99 12.35 7.99 -15.50
CA GLU A 99 12.02 8.58 -14.20
C GLU A 99 11.23 7.60 -13.33
N MET A 100 10.21 6.94 -13.88
CA MET A 100 9.40 5.98 -13.15
C MET A 100 10.23 4.76 -12.69
N LEU A 101 11.06 4.19 -13.56
CA LEU A 101 11.90 3.05 -13.20
C LEU A 101 12.93 3.38 -12.11
N ASN A 102 13.41 4.61 -12.05
CA ASN A 102 14.26 5.09 -10.96
C ASN A 102 13.48 5.34 -9.66
N TYR A 103 12.18 5.60 -9.75
CA TYR A 103 11.35 5.96 -8.61
C TYR A 103 10.71 4.76 -7.89
N ILE A 104 10.19 3.79 -8.64
CA ILE A 104 9.48 2.65 -8.08
C ILE A 104 10.28 1.79 -7.07
N PRO A 105 11.62 1.67 -7.11
CA PRO A 105 12.35 0.88 -6.12
C PRO A 105 12.16 1.38 -4.68
N LEU A 106 11.87 2.67 -4.49
CA LEU A 106 11.70 3.30 -3.18
C LEU A 106 10.42 2.83 -2.46
N PHE A 107 9.38 2.50 -3.22
CA PHE A 107 8.04 2.26 -2.68
C PHE A 107 7.43 0.92 -3.06
N CYS A 108 7.84 0.34 -4.18
CA CYS A 108 7.20 -0.82 -4.80
C CYS A 108 8.05 -2.08 -4.75
N LYS A 109 9.32 -2.00 -4.36
CA LYS A 109 10.18 -3.19 -4.23
C LYS A 109 9.70 -4.06 -3.05
N PRO A 110 9.67 -5.40 -3.17
CA PRO A 110 9.33 -6.30 -2.07
C PRO A 110 10.12 -5.98 -0.80
N HIS A 111 9.42 -5.94 0.33
CA HIS A 111 10.01 -5.56 1.61
C HIS A 111 9.38 -6.34 2.76
N GLU A 112 10.17 -7.16 3.46
CA GLU A 112 9.67 -8.03 4.53
C GLU A 112 8.98 -7.26 5.66
N GLN A 113 9.47 -6.07 6.00
CA GLN A 113 8.91 -5.27 7.10
C GLN A 113 7.76 -4.35 6.66
N ILE A 114 7.63 -4.05 5.37
CA ILE A 114 6.58 -3.18 4.83
C ILE A 114 5.97 -3.92 3.64
N PRO A 115 5.32 -5.07 3.89
CA PRO A 115 4.88 -5.94 2.82
C PRO A 115 3.67 -5.40 2.05
N TYR A 116 3.08 -4.28 2.48
CA TYR A 116 1.92 -3.68 1.83
C TYR A 116 2.08 -2.17 1.64
N ARG A 117 1.41 -1.65 0.62
CA ARG A 117 1.29 -0.21 0.34
C ARG A 117 -0.14 0.15 -0.04
N CYS A 118 -0.49 1.40 0.21
CA CYS A 118 -1.73 2.01 -0.24
C CYS A 118 -1.39 3.18 -1.16
N PHE A 119 -2.01 3.19 -2.33
CA PHE A 119 -1.94 4.28 -3.29
C PHE A 119 -3.33 4.84 -3.52
N HIS A 120 -3.41 6.11 -3.88
CA HIS A 120 -4.66 6.80 -4.17
C HIS A 120 -4.50 7.66 -5.42
N LYS A 121 -5.55 7.75 -6.24
CA LYS A 121 -5.54 8.48 -7.53
C LYS A 121 -5.22 9.98 -7.40
N GLU A 122 -5.44 10.54 -6.21
CA GLU A 122 -5.22 11.95 -5.89
C GLU A 122 -3.99 12.18 -4.97
N ASP A 123 -3.12 11.17 -4.79
CA ASP A 123 -1.87 11.37 -4.05
C ASP A 123 -0.88 12.17 -4.92
N ASN A 124 -0.68 13.43 -4.56
CA ASN A 124 0.15 14.38 -5.30
C ASN A 124 1.55 14.58 -4.70
N ARG A 125 1.96 13.75 -3.74
CA ARG A 125 3.23 13.95 -3.01
C ARG A 125 4.47 13.50 -3.78
N TYR A 126 4.32 12.82 -4.91
CA TYR A 126 5.44 12.20 -5.60
C TYR A 126 6.11 13.15 -6.60
N LYS A 127 5.42 13.48 -7.69
CA LYS A 127 5.96 14.19 -8.87
C LYS A 127 4.88 15.05 -9.54
N SER A 128 5.05 15.33 -10.84
CA SER A 128 4.08 16.07 -11.65
C SER A 128 2.70 15.38 -11.68
N PRO A 129 1.61 16.13 -11.97
CA PRO A 129 0.27 15.54 -12.07
C PRO A 129 0.17 14.39 -13.08
N GLU A 130 0.86 14.51 -14.22
CA GLU A 130 0.92 13.46 -15.25
C GLU A 130 1.60 12.19 -14.72
N PHE A 131 2.74 12.36 -14.05
CA PHE A 131 3.43 11.24 -13.40
C PHE A 131 2.54 10.58 -12.35
N ASN A 132 1.94 11.35 -11.43
CA ASN A 132 1.15 10.79 -10.33
C ASN A 132 -0.06 10.00 -10.82
N LYS A 133 -0.76 10.53 -11.83
CA LYS A 133 -1.90 9.85 -12.44
C LYS A 133 -1.48 8.53 -13.08
N LEU A 134 -0.47 8.56 -13.96
CA LEU A 134 -0.02 7.37 -14.66
C LEU A 134 0.60 6.35 -13.71
N TYR A 135 1.34 6.81 -12.71
CA TYR A 135 1.92 5.95 -11.66
C TYR A 135 0.82 5.17 -10.91
N TYR A 136 -0.25 5.84 -10.49
CA TYR A 136 -1.40 5.18 -9.86
C TYR A 136 -2.06 4.14 -10.78
N GLU A 137 -2.31 4.50 -12.04
CA GLU A 137 -2.93 3.61 -13.03
C GLU A 137 -2.10 2.34 -13.26
N LEU A 138 -0.79 2.49 -13.46
CA LEU A 138 0.12 1.37 -13.70
C LEU A 138 0.28 0.48 -12.45
N ILE A 139 0.28 1.05 -11.25
CA ILE A 139 0.27 0.28 -9.99
C ILE A 139 -1.01 -0.55 -9.89
N CYS A 140 -2.17 0.06 -10.11
CA CYS A 140 -3.46 -0.64 -10.06
C CYS A 140 -3.52 -1.80 -11.04
N GLU A 141 -3.02 -1.57 -12.26
CA GLU A 141 -2.98 -2.58 -13.30
C GLU A 141 -2.02 -3.71 -12.97
N ALA A 142 -0.78 -3.41 -12.57
CA ALA A 142 0.19 -4.41 -12.14
C ALA A 142 -0.35 -5.27 -10.99
N ALA A 143 -0.93 -4.61 -9.97
CA ALA A 143 -1.47 -5.29 -8.80
C ALA A 143 -2.66 -6.20 -9.16
N LYS A 144 -3.47 -5.81 -10.16
CA LYS A 144 -4.54 -6.66 -10.69
C LYS A 144 -3.97 -7.84 -11.49
N ASN A 145 -2.98 -7.62 -12.34
CA ASN A 145 -2.37 -8.66 -13.18
C ASN A 145 -1.69 -9.76 -12.36
N THR A 146 -1.18 -9.41 -11.17
CA THR A 146 -0.46 -10.35 -10.30
C THR A 146 -1.28 -10.83 -9.09
N ASN A 147 -2.58 -10.49 -9.01
CA ASN A 147 -3.42 -10.74 -7.84
C ASN A 147 -2.82 -10.20 -6.52
N ALA A 148 -1.97 -9.17 -6.61
CA ALA A 148 -1.38 -8.51 -5.44
C ALA A 148 -2.33 -7.48 -4.82
N ARG A 149 -3.36 -7.04 -5.54
CA ARG A 149 -4.37 -6.10 -5.06
C ARG A 149 -5.28 -6.76 -4.02
N ILE A 150 -5.47 -6.08 -2.90
CA ILE A 150 -6.50 -6.43 -1.91
C ILE A 150 -7.86 -5.94 -2.43
N LEU A 151 -8.88 -6.79 -2.35
CA LEU A 151 -10.24 -6.53 -2.84
C LEU A 151 -11.22 -6.26 -1.69
#